data_AF-A0A7C4P8X4-F1
#
_entry.id   AF-A0A7C4P8X4-F1
#
_cell.length_a   1.000
_cell.length_b   1.000
_cell.length_c   1.000
_cell.angle_alpha   90.00
_cell.angle_beta   90.00
_cell.angle_gamma   90.00
#
_symmetry.space_group_name_H-M   'P 1'
#
loop_
_entity.id
_entity.type
_entity.pdbx_description
1 polymer ?
#
loop_
_entity_poly.entity_id
_entity_poly.type
_entity_poly.pdbx_seq_one_letter_code
_entity_poly.pdbx_strand_id
1 'polypeptide(L)'
;MKISISIILVVIFLNFLSCDENNTNPVKPQIIKILPDSSYIGAEITIYGINLGNPSPNSYVLFPNNIQIISTNCIKWNDSFIKLIIPKGTSSGNISIIVGNDTTNSLTYKINRLPKIDFVEIPAGTYMMGSANGLSYELPVHSVTISKPFLISKYEINQEIWNLVLDTNPSIFINKELPVHNISWSDAIIFCNELSKIEGLDTAYNISGNIVIFNTNSNGYRLPTEAEWEYACRGGSTGDYSGSGIIDEMGWYNANSGYKPHPSGLMKPNSFFIYDMHGNLWEWCWDWYGETYYINSPAIDPLGPDTGTRHVLRGGSFNDGPSFARSANRLFEEKSSQFCGLRIVRNK
;
A
#
# COMPACT_ATOMS: atom_id res chain seq x y z
N MET A 1 77.11 -76.11 -48.38
CA MET A 1 75.67 -75.96 -48.03
C MET A 1 75.58 -75.88 -46.51
N LYS A 2 75.50 -74.66 -45.94
CA LYS A 2 75.38 -74.42 -44.50
C LYS A 2 74.12 -73.56 -44.28
N ILE A 3 73.20 -74.08 -43.49
CA ILE A 3 71.89 -73.49 -43.20
C ILE A 3 72.03 -72.59 -41.97
N SER A 4 71.52 -71.36 -42.07
CA SER A 4 71.43 -70.37 -40.99
C SER A 4 70.06 -70.48 -40.31
N ILE A 5 70.04 -70.59 -38.98
CA ILE A 5 68.85 -70.45 -38.12
C ILE A 5 68.98 -69.09 -37.43
N SER A 6 67.97 -68.22 -37.59
CA SER A 6 67.83 -66.98 -36.82
C SER A 6 66.56 -67.04 -35.98
N ILE A 7 66.73 -66.81 -34.68
CA ILE A 7 65.69 -66.79 -33.65
C ILE A 7 65.07 -65.39 -33.64
N ILE A 8 63.75 -65.30 -33.79
CA ILE A 8 62.98 -64.04 -33.76
C ILE A 8 62.54 -63.76 -32.32
N LEU A 9 62.93 -62.60 -31.80
CA LEU A 9 62.52 -62.06 -30.50
C LEU A 9 61.27 -61.19 -30.69
N VAL A 10 60.17 -61.51 -30.01
CA VAL A 10 58.91 -60.74 -30.03
C VAL A 10 58.95 -59.70 -28.91
N VAL A 11 58.87 -58.42 -29.25
CA VAL A 11 58.77 -57.30 -28.30
C VAL A 11 57.30 -56.86 -28.21
N ILE A 12 56.74 -56.94 -27.00
CA ILE A 12 55.38 -56.51 -26.67
C ILE A 12 55.42 -55.01 -26.35
N PHE A 13 54.68 -54.20 -27.12
CA PHE A 13 54.41 -52.79 -26.79
C PHE A 13 53.15 -52.68 -25.93
N LEU A 14 53.30 -52.25 -24.68
CA LEU A 14 52.18 -51.81 -23.85
C LEU A 14 51.78 -50.38 -24.27
N ASN A 15 50.56 -50.23 -24.81
CA ASN A 15 49.92 -48.93 -24.98
C ASN A 15 49.34 -48.47 -23.63
N PHE A 16 49.84 -47.37 -23.09
CA PHE A 16 49.16 -46.63 -22.04
C PHE A 16 48.05 -45.79 -22.68
N LEU A 17 46.79 -46.17 -22.46
CA LEU A 17 45.64 -45.30 -22.65
C LEU A 17 45.69 -44.20 -21.58
N SER A 18 45.98 -42.98 -22.00
CA SER A 18 45.72 -41.77 -21.20
C SER A 18 44.20 -41.59 -21.15
N CYS A 19 43.64 -41.47 -19.94
CA CYS A 19 42.26 -41.05 -19.76
C CYS A 19 42.11 -39.62 -20.28
N ASP A 20 41.28 -39.41 -21.30
CA ASP A 20 40.71 -38.09 -21.58
C ASP A 20 39.81 -37.72 -20.39
N GLU A 21 40.27 -36.78 -19.57
CA GLU A 21 39.36 -36.05 -18.69
C GLU A 21 38.38 -35.29 -19.59
N ASN A 22 37.10 -35.61 -19.43
CA ASN A 22 36.00 -34.88 -20.06
C ASN A 22 36.22 -33.38 -19.88
N ASN A 23 36.54 -32.68 -20.97
CA ASN A 23 36.61 -31.23 -21.04
C ASN A 23 35.18 -30.66 -20.99
N THR A 24 34.50 -30.84 -19.85
CA THR A 24 33.31 -30.05 -19.53
C THR A 24 33.82 -28.71 -19.06
N ASN A 25 33.93 -27.74 -19.99
CA ASN A 25 33.99 -26.34 -19.61
C ASN A 25 32.93 -26.12 -18.52
N PRO A 26 33.27 -25.53 -17.36
CA PRO A 26 32.29 -25.28 -16.31
C PRO A 26 31.15 -24.47 -16.94
N VAL A 27 29.96 -25.07 -16.95
CA VAL A 27 28.79 -24.46 -17.58
C VAL A 27 28.49 -23.19 -16.79
N LYS A 28 28.61 -22.03 -17.44
CA LYS A 28 28.38 -20.73 -16.80
C LYS A 28 27.00 -20.68 -16.13
N PRO A 29 26.85 -19.96 -15.01
CA PRO A 29 25.56 -19.82 -14.36
C PRO A 29 24.57 -19.16 -15.33
N GLN A 30 23.32 -19.63 -15.34
CA GLN A 30 22.30 -19.11 -16.26
C GLN A 30 20.94 -19.03 -15.58
N ILE A 31 20.24 -17.91 -15.80
CA ILE A 31 18.82 -17.76 -15.46
C ILE A 31 17.98 -18.33 -16.61
N ILE A 32 17.03 -19.19 -16.27
CA ILE A 32 16.08 -19.81 -17.19
C ILE A 32 14.74 -19.06 -17.17
N LYS A 33 14.20 -18.78 -15.98
CA LYS A 33 12.91 -18.09 -15.83
C LYS A 33 12.74 -17.48 -14.44
N ILE A 34 11.83 -16.52 -14.31
CA ILE A 34 11.40 -15.94 -13.05
C ILE A 34 9.90 -16.19 -12.90
N LEU A 35 9.46 -16.68 -11.74
CA LEU A 35 8.04 -16.93 -11.44
C LEU A 35 7.60 -16.26 -10.13
N PRO A 36 6.45 -15.54 -10.12
CA PRO A 36 5.69 -15.11 -11.31
C PRO A 36 6.55 -14.26 -12.25
N ASP A 37 6.12 -14.03 -13.50
CA ASP A 37 6.88 -13.26 -14.51
C ASP A 37 6.74 -11.73 -14.37
N SER A 38 5.81 -11.30 -13.52
CA SER A 38 5.64 -9.94 -13.04
C SER A 38 5.01 -9.95 -11.65
N SER A 39 5.34 -8.96 -10.82
CA SER A 39 4.72 -8.79 -9.49
C SER A 39 4.96 -7.40 -8.92
N TYR A 40 4.45 -7.14 -7.72
CA TYR A 40 4.64 -5.89 -7.00
C TYR A 40 5.91 -5.92 -6.15
N ILE A 41 6.41 -4.74 -5.78
CA ILE A 41 7.45 -4.62 -4.74
C ILE A 41 6.98 -5.35 -3.48
N GLY A 42 7.86 -6.09 -2.81
CA GLY A 42 7.52 -6.86 -1.61
C GLY A 42 6.97 -8.27 -1.88
N ALA A 43 6.64 -8.61 -3.12
CA ALA A 43 6.19 -9.96 -3.44
C ALA A 43 7.35 -10.97 -3.49
N GLU A 44 7.07 -12.21 -3.10
CA GLU A 44 7.98 -13.34 -3.29
C GLU A 44 8.08 -13.71 -4.78
N ILE A 45 9.31 -13.88 -5.26
CA ILE A 45 9.60 -14.44 -6.58
C ILE A 45 10.59 -15.60 -6.45
N THR A 46 10.53 -16.51 -7.42
CA THR A 46 11.51 -17.59 -7.59
C THR A 46 12.19 -17.46 -8.95
N ILE A 47 13.51 -17.28 -8.94
CA ILE A 47 14.39 -17.26 -10.10
C ILE A 47 14.95 -18.68 -10.28
N TYR A 48 14.58 -19.35 -11.38
CA TYR A 48 15.08 -20.68 -11.73
C TYR A 48 16.26 -20.58 -12.67
N GLY A 49 17.26 -21.43 -12.49
CA GLY A 49 18.47 -21.43 -13.31
C GLY A 49 19.25 -22.73 -13.22
N ILE A 50 20.45 -22.70 -13.79
CA ILE A 50 21.45 -23.76 -13.73
C ILE A 50 22.77 -23.20 -13.20
N ASN A 51 23.48 -24.01 -12.43
CA ASN A 51 24.77 -23.68 -11.82
C ASN A 51 24.75 -22.36 -11.03
N LEU A 52 23.63 -22.03 -10.37
CA LEU A 52 23.51 -20.83 -9.55
C LEU A 52 24.34 -20.89 -8.25
N GLY A 53 24.97 -22.04 -8.01
CA GLY A 53 25.86 -22.28 -6.89
C GLY A 53 25.14 -22.27 -5.54
N ASN A 54 25.96 -22.39 -4.49
CA ASN A 54 25.51 -22.22 -3.12
C ASN A 54 25.66 -20.76 -2.68
N PRO A 55 24.91 -20.33 -1.63
CA PRO A 55 25.09 -19.01 -1.04
C PRO A 55 26.55 -18.73 -0.69
N SER A 56 27.02 -17.53 -1.02
CA SER A 56 28.37 -17.07 -0.68
C SER A 56 28.38 -15.55 -0.42
N PRO A 57 29.39 -15.01 0.31
CA PRO A 57 29.49 -13.57 0.56
C PRO A 57 29.56 -12.71 -0.71
N ASN A 58 30.02 -13.28 -1.83
CA ASN A 58 30.18 -12.59 -3.10
C ASN A 58 29.04 -12.88 -4.10
N SER A 59 28.04 -13.66 -3.69
CA SER A 59 26.91 -14.00 -4.54
C SER A 59 25.70 -13.12 -4.22
N TYR A 60 25.10 -12.50 -5.22
CA TYR A 60 23.93 -11.63 -5.05
C TYR A 60 23.04 -11.60 -6.30
N VAL A 61 21.77 -11.31 -6.10
CA VAL A 61 20.84 -10.95 -7.18
C VAL A 61 20.92 -9.45 -7.41
N LEU A 62 21.14 -9.05 -8.66
CA LEU A 62 21.21 -7.67 -9.10
C LEU A 62 19.92 -7.28 -9.82
N PHE A 63 19.23 -6.30 -9.25
CA PHE A 63 18.05 -5.66 -9.82
C PHE A 63 18.42 -4.35 -10.54
N PRO A 64 17.48 -3.77 -11.32
CA PRO A 64 17.64 -2.43 -11.88
C PRO A 64 18.02 -1.39 -10.81
N ASN A 65 18.69 -0.30 -11.25
CA ASN A 65 19.21 0.76 -10.37
C ASN A 65 20.27 0.28 -9.36
N ASN A 66 21.02 -0.78 -9.67
CA ASN A 66 22.07 -1.36 -8.82
C ASN A 66 21.59 -1.84 -7.44
N ILE A 67 20.31 -2.20 -7.31
CA ILE A 67 19.80 -2.78 -6.07
C ILE A 67 20.29 -4.22 -5.98
N GLN A 68 20.94 -4.56 -4.86
CA GLN A 68 21.55 -5.88 -4.65
C GLN A 68 20.89 -6.60 -3.48
N ILE A 69 20.59 -7.89 -3.68
CA ILE A 69 20.18 -8.80 -2.62
C ILE A 69 21.27 -9.87 -2.49
N ILE A 70 22.10 -9.74 -1.45
CA ILE A 70 23.11 -10.74 -1.13
C ILE A 70 22.47 -12.09 -0.82
N SER A 71 23.17 -13.16 -1.14
CA SER A 71 22.65 -14.52 -1.09
C SER A 71 22.08 -14.93 0.28
N THR A 72 22.65 -14.41 1.38
CA THR A 72 22.18 -14.64 2.75
C THR A 72 20.86 -13.95 3.09
N ASN A 73 20.45 -12.94 2.32
CA ASN A 73 19.19 -12.22 2.48
C ASN A 73 18.07 -12.80 1.59
N CYS A 74 18.38 -13.77 0.75
CA CYS A 74 17.36 -14.51 0.01
C CYS A 74 16.64 -15.49 0.95
N ILE A 75 15.34 -15.72 0.70
CA ILE A 75 14.55 -16.72 1.43
C ILE A 75 15.14 -18.11 1.25
N LYS A 76 15.59 -18.41 0.02
CA LYS A 76 16.29 -19.66 -0.30
C LYS A 76 17.21 -19.44 -1.49
N TRP A 77 18.38 -20.05 -1.47
CA TRP A 77 19.29 -20.05 -2.61
C TRP A 77 19.99 -21.40 -2.68
N ASN A 78 19.96 -22.01 -3.86
CA ASN A 78 20.70 -23.21 -4.19
C ASN A 78 21.03 -23.21 -5.69
N ASP A 79 21.67 -24.28 -6.13
CA ASP A 79 22.20 -24.39 -7.48
C ASP A 79 21.17 -24.31 -8.61
N SER A 80 19.89 -24.61 -8.33
CA SER A 80 18.82 -24.63 -9.35
C SER A 80 17.80 -23.50 -9.20
N PHE A 81 17.72 -22.85 -8.04
CA PHE A 81 16.81 -21.72 -7.86
C PHE A 81 17.17 -20.79 -6.69
N ILE A 82 16.69 -19.56 -6.79
CA ILE A 82 16.74 -18.52 -5.77
C ILE A 82 15.32 -18.02 -5.52
N LYS A 83 14.91 -18.01 -4.26
CA LYS A 83 13.65 -17.45 -3.78
C LYS A 83 13.95 -16.22 -2.92
N LEU A 84 13.28 -15.11 -3.18
CA LEU A 84 13.50 -13.83 -2.50
C LEU A 84 12.26 -12.94 -2.56
N ILE A 85 12.28 -11.87 -1.77
CA ILE A 85 11.31 -10.77 -1.84
C ILE A 85 11.83 -9.68 -2.76
N ILE A 86 10.99 -9.16 -3.66
CA ILE A 86 11.35 -8.02 -4.52
C ILE A 86 11.67 -6.81 -3.63
N PRO A 87 12.90 -6.25 -3.70
CA PRO A 87 13.30 -5.18 -2.80
C PRO A 87 12.59 -3.86 -3.08
N LYS A 88 12.45 -3.03 -2.03
CA LYS A 88 11.95 -1.65 -2.16
C LYS A 88 12.84 -0.85 -3.13
N GLY A 89 12.23 0.06 -3.90
CA GLY A 89 12.92 0.88 -4.91
C GLY A 89 13.18 0.18 -6.25
N THR A 90 12.81 -1.10 -6.39
CA THR A 90 12.96 -1.83 -7.65
C THR A 90 12.07 -1.24 -8.73
N SER A 91 12.66 -0.94 -9.88
CA SER A 91 11.94 -0.58 -11.11
C SER A 91 11.87 -1.79 -12.06
N SER A 92 10.99 -1.73 -13.06
CA SER A 92 10.97 -2.73 -14.12
C SER A 92 12.29 -2.70 -14.89
N GLY A 93 12.87 -3.87 -15.19
CA GLY A 93 14.14 -3.94 -15.92
C GLY A 93 14.83 -5.29 -15.77
N ASN A 94 16.10 -5.34 -16.12
CA ASN A 94 16.86 -6.59 -16.17
C ASN A 94 17.34 -7.03 -14.80
N ILE A 95 17.09 -8.30 -14.47
CA ILE A 95 17.62 -9.00 -13.31
C ILE A 95 18.74 -9.93 -13.77
N SER A 96 19.88 -9.92 -13.07
CA SER A 96 20.98 -10.87 -13.23
C SER A 96 21.43 -11.41 -11.86
N ILE A 97 22.21 -12.49 -11.85
CA ILE A 97 22.79 -13.07 -10.64
C ILE A 97 24.30 -13.06 -10.79
N ILE A 98 24.98 -12.66 -9.73
CA ILE A 98 26.43 -12.76 -9.57
C ILE A 98 26.70 -14.00 -8.70
N VAL A 99 27.53 -14.91 -9.19
CA VAL A 99 27.94 -16.13 -8.49
C VAL A 99 29.48 -16.18 -8.48
N GLY A 100 30.08 -15.72 -7.38
CA GLY A 100 31.53 -15.56 -7.32
C GLY A 100 32.01 -14.51 -8.33
N ASN A 101 32.78 -14.94 -9.34
CA ASN A 101 33.30 -14.07 -10.41
C ASN A 101 32.45 -14.12 -11.70
N ASP A 102 31.46 -14.99 -11.75
CA ASP A 102 30.61 -15.15 -12.93
C ASP A 102 29.32 -14.34 -12.78
N THR A 103 28.79 -13.90 -13.92
CA THR A 103 27.48 -13.24 -14.03
C THR A 103 26.62 -14.02 -15.00
N THR A 104 25.37 -14.25 -14.64
CA THR A 104 24.38 -14.89 -15.51
C THR A 104 24.02 -14.03 -16.72
N ASN A 105 23.30 -14.60 -17.68
CA ASN A 105 22.41 -13.79 -18.54
C ASN A 105 21.42 -12.98 -17.68
N SER A 106 20.78 -11.99 -18.29
CA SER A 106 19.70 -11.25 -17.62
C SER A 106 18.34 -11.59 -18.22
N LEU A 107 17.29 -11.51 -17.38
CA LEU A 107 15.91 -11.54 -17.82
C LEU A 107 15.23 -10.23 -17.40
N THR A 108 14.42 -9.66 -18.30
CA THR A 108 13.59 -8.51 -17.97
C THR A 108 12.47 -8.94 -17.04
N TYR A 109 12.33 -8.24 -15.92
CA TYR A 109 11.29 -8.44 -14.94
C TYR A 109 10.42 -7.19 -14.82
N LYS A 110 9.10 -7.38 -14.84
CA LYS A 110 8.13 -6.29 -14.76
C LYS A 110 7.65 -6.11 -13.33
N ILE A 111 7.84 -4.91 -12.80
CA ILE A 111 7.23 -4.47 -11.55
C ILE A 111 5.85 -3.89 -11.88
N ASN A 112 4.81 -4.51 -11.33
CA ASN A 112 3.44 -4.02 -11.46
C ASN A 112 3.28 -2.73 -10.65
N ARG A 113 2.62 -1.74 -11.24
CA ARG A 113 2.20 -0.53 -10.54
C ARG A 113 0.98 -0.84 -9.70
N LEU A 114 0.88 -0.23 -8.51
CA LEU A 114 -0.35 -0.28 -7.74
C LEU A 114 -1.55 0.11 -8.63
N PRO A 115 -2.73 -0.52 -8.45
CA PRO A 115 -3.94 -0.05 -9.08
C PRO A 115 -4.11 1.45 -8.82
N LYS A 116 -4.55 2.19 -9.84
CA LYS A 116 -4.67 3.64 -9.75
C LYS A 116 -5.71 4.01 -8.70
N ILE A 117 -5.34 4.86 -7.75
CA ILE A 117 -6.28 5.52 -6.85
C ILE A 117 -6.75 6.81 -7.57
N ASP A 118 -8.06 6.96 -7.75
CA ASP A 118 -8.64 8.17 -8.31
C ASP A 118 -8.76 9.25 -7.24
N PHE A 119 -8.28 10.45 -7.54
CA PHE A 119 -8.35 11.62 -6.67
C PHE A 119 -9.19 12.71 -7.29
N VAL A 120 -9.83 13.49 -6.43
CA VAL A 120 -10.47 14.77 -6.78
C VAL A 120 -9.67 15.90 -6.12
N GLU A 121 -9.48 17.00 -6.85
CA GLU A 121 -8.99 18.25 -6.26
C GLU A 121 -10.12 19.02 -5.57
N ILE A 122 -9.94 19.27 -4.28
CA ILE A 122 -10.83 20.07 -3.45
C ILE A 122 -10.28 21.49 -3.38
N PRO A 123 -11.04 22.52 -3.80
CA PRO A 123 -10.55 23.89 -3.82
C PRO A 123 -10.44 24.46 -2.41
N ALA A 124 -9.48 25.36 -2.18
CA ALA A 124 -9.47 26.21 -1.00
C ALA A 124 -10.80 26.96 -0.86
N GLY A 125 -11.25 27.19 0.37
CA GLY A 125 -12.52 27.85 0.61
C GLY A 125 -12.91 27.89 2.08
N THR A 126 -14.03 28.55 2.35
CA THR A 126 -14.58 28.72 3.69
C THR A 126 -15.98 28.13 3.75
N TYR A 127 -16.30 27.45 4.84
CA TYR A 127 -17.62 26.88 5.08
C TYR A 127 -18.00 26.96 6.56
N MET A 128 -19.27 26.68 6.85
CA MET A 128 -19.77 26.57 8.22
C MET A 128 -19.69 25.11 8.66
N MET A 129 -18.83 24.83 9.64
CA MET A 129 -18.62 23.51 10.24
C MET A 129 -19.60 23.29 11.40
N GLY A 130 -20.14 22.07 11.52
CA GLY A 130 -21.11 21.68 12.55
C GLY A 130 -22.57 21.81 12.12
N SER A 131 -23.50 21.66 13.08
CA SER A 131 -24.94 21.73 12.81
C SER A 131 -25.71 22.38 13.95
N ALA A 132 -26.51 23.41 13.63
CA ALA A 132 -27.35 24.12 14.59
C ALA A 132 -28.51 23.25 15.13
N ASN A 133 -28.90 22.23 14.36
CA ASN A 133 -29.93 21.25 14.73
C ASN A 133 -29.32 19.90 15.14
N GLY A 134 -27.98 19.85 15.26
CA GLY A 134 -27.23 18.65 15.60
C GLY A 134 -27.18 18.40 17.10
N LEU A 135 -26.32 17.45 17.47
CA LEU A 135 -26.04 17.14 18.87
C LEU A 135 -25.08 18.18 19.47
N SER A 136 -24.94 18.19 20.80
CA SER A 136 -24.13 19.20 21.51
C SER A 136 -22.67 19.24 21.05
N TYR A 137 -22.11 18.12 20.62
CA TYR A 137 -20.74 18.02 20.10
C TYR A 137 -20.58 18.49 18.65
N GLU A 138 -21.68 18.82 17.96
CA GLU A 138 -21.71 19.43 16.62
C GLU A 138 -21.89 20.95 16.70
N LEU A 139 -21.91 21.49 17.92
CA LEU A 139 -22.06 22.91 18.23
C LEU A 139 -20.78 23.50 18.86
N PRO A 140 -20.55 24.82 18.73
CA PRO A 140 -21.31 25.74 17.89
C PRO A 140 -21.01 25.52 16.40
N VAL A 141 -21.95 25.92 15.55
CA VAL A 141 -21.64 26.12 14.13
C VAL A 141 -20.63 27.27 14.02
N HIS A 142 -19.50 27.03 13.36
CA HIS A 142 -18.40 28.00 13.28
C HIS A 142 -17.80 28.03 11.87
N SER A 143 -17.19 29.16 11.51
CA SER A 143 -16.58 29.34 10.20
C SER A 143 -15.19 28.71 10.18
N VAL A 144 -14.93 27.85 9.19
CA VAL A 144 -13.62 27.22 8.95
C VAL A 144 -13.17 27.49 7.53
N THR A 145 -11.91 27.86 7.37
CA THR A 145 -11.24 28.09 6.09
C THR A 145 -10.21 27.00 5.85
N ILE A 146 -10.38 26.28 4.74
CA ILE A 146 -9.34 25.43 4.17
C ILE A 146 -8.50 26.32 3.24
N SER A 147 -7.27 26.63 3.66
CA SER A 147 -6.48 27.71 3.05
C SER A 147 -5.86 27.36 1.70
N LYS A 148 -5.68 26.06 1.41
CA LYS A 148 -5.05 25.56 0.20
C LYS A 148 -5.86 24.42 -0.41
N PRO A 149 -5.83 24.26 -1.74
CA PRO A 149 -6.42 23.08 -2.35
C PRO A 149 -5.66 21.82 -1.93
N PHE A 150 -6.39 20.71 -1.85
CA PHE A 150 -5.83 19.39 -1.56
C PHE A 150 -6.48 18.33 -2.46
N LEU A 151 -5.83 17.18 -2.60
CA LEU A 151 -6.38 16.02 -3.29
C LEU A 151 -7.02 15.09 -2.26
N ILE A 152 -8.19 14.52 -2.57
CA ILE A 152 -8.86 13.50 -1.75
C ILE A 152 -9.19 12.28 -2.60
N SER A 153 -9.01 11.08 -2.06
CA SER A 153 -9.40 9.87 -2.78
C SER A 153 -10.91 9.85 -2.99
N LYS A 154 -11.31 9.61 -4.24
CA LYS A 154 -12.70 9.66 -4.69
C LYS A 154 -13.60 8.66 -3.95
N TYR A 155 -12.99 7.55 -3.56
CA TYR A 155 -13.58 6.44 -2.84
C TYR A 155 -12.79 6.18 -1.54
N GLU A 156 -13.38 5.44 -0.63
CA GLU A 156 -12.66 4.78 0.47
C GLU A 156 -11.58 3.85 -0.11
N ILE A 157 -10.50 3.61 0.64
CA ILE A 157 -9.45 2.70 0.20
C ILE A 157 -9.95 1.26 0.23
N ASN A 158 -9.80 0.54 -0.88
CA ASN A 158 -10.23 -0.85 -0.99
C ASN A 158 -9.21 -1.85 -0.43
N GLN A 159 -9.67 -3.08 -0.22
CA GLN A 159 -8.86 -4.17 0.32
C GLN A 159 -7.71 -4.57 -0.61
N GLU A 160 -7.86 -4.45 -1.93
CA GLU A 160 -6.77 -4.73 -2.89
C GLU A 160 -5.57 -3.80 -2.68
N ILE A 161 -5.81 -2.49 -2.67
CA ILE A 161 -4.77 -1.48 -2.44
C ILE A 161 -4.16 -1.66 -1.06
N TRP A 162 -4.98 -1.82 -0.02
CA TRP A 162 -4.49 -2.03 1.34
C TRP A 162 -3.53 -3.22 1.41
N ASN A 163 -3.94 -4.38 0.87
CA ASN A 163 -3.14 -5.58 0.91
C ASN A 163 -1.84 -5.44 0.11
N LEU A 164 -1.85 -4.72 -1.02
CA LEU A 164 -0.62 -4.46 -1.79
C LEU A 164 0.36 -3.52 -1.08
N VAL A 165 -0.13 -2.65 -0.18
CA VAL A 165 0.71 -1.69 0.56
C VAL A 165 1.23 -2.27 1.87
N LEU A 166 0.40 -3.01 2.61
CA LEU A 166 0.70 -3.50 3.96
C LEU A 166 0.80 -5.02 4.10
N ASP A 167 0.59 -5.79 3.03
CA ASP A 167 0.66 -7.26 3.03
C ASP A 167 -0.20 -7.93 4.12
N THR A 168 -1.36 -7.33 4.39
CA THR A 168 -2.34 -7.80 5.37
C THR A 168 -3.75 -7.49 4.88
N ASN A 169 -4.75 -8.16 5.45
CA ASN A 169 -6.14 -7.73 5.30
C ASN A 169 -6.90 -7.99 6.62
N PRO A 170 -7.15 -6.94 7.42
CA PRO A 170 -7.83 -7.08 8.72
C PRO A 170 -9.36 -7.14 8.60
N SER A 171 -9.90 -6.93 7.39
CA SER A 171 -11.34 -6.88 7.12
C SER A 171 -12.03 -8.18 7.52
N ILE A 172 -13.28 -8.07 7.99
CA ILE A 172 -14.13 -9.23 8.31
C ILE A 172 -14.84 -9.71 7.05
N PHE A 173 -15.37 -8.78 6.24
CA PHE A 173 -15.95 -9.09 4.94
C PHE A 173 -14.85 -9.08 3.86
N ILE A 174 -14.41 -10.26 3.42
CA ILE A 174 -13.31 -10.39 2.47
C ILE A 174 -13.80 -10.31 1.03
N ASN A 175 -13.47 -9.21 0.35
CA ASN A 175 -13.55 -9.05 -1.09
C ASN A 175 -12.68 -7.85 -1.49
N LYS A 176 -11.81 -8.04 -2.48
CA LYS A 176 -10.80 -7.06 -2.91
C LYS A 176 -11.39 -5.70 -3.32
N GLU A 177 -12.64 -5.68 -3.78
CA GLU A 177 -13.37 -4.48 -4.23
C GLU A 177 -14.05 -3.73 -3.09
N LEU A 178 -14.21 -4.36 -1.92
CA LEU A 178 -14.78 -3.71 -0.75
C LEU A 178 -13.77 -2.74 -0.13
N PRO A 179 -14.25 -1.68 0.55
CA PRO A 179 -13.39 -0.86 1.37
C PRO A 179 -12.76 -1.70 2.50
N VAL A 180 -11.49 -1.42 2.78
CA VAL A 180 -10.81 -2.05 3.92
C VAL A 180 -11.42 -1.52 5.22
N HIS A 181 -11.68 -2.42 6.15
CA HIS A 181 -12.25 -2.08 7.45
C HIS A 181 -11.59 -2.89 8.56
N ASN A 182 -12.00 -2.65 9.82
CA ASN A 182 -11.41 -3.26 11.00
C ASN A 182 -9.95 -2.85 11.22
N ILE A 183 -9.64 -1.59 10.89
CA ILE A 183 -8.31 -0.99 11.05
C ILE A 183 -8.30 -0.01 12.21
N SER A 184 -7.16 0.09 12.91
CA SER A 184 -6.94 1.17 13.86
C SER A 184 -6.50 2.45 13.14
N TRP A 185 -6.57 3.58 13.85
CA TRP A 185 -6.00 4.84 13.36
C TRP A 185 -4.50 4.72 13.05
N SER A 186 -3.77 3.99 13.90
CA SER A 186 -2.34 3.74 13.70
C SER A 186 -2.06 2.97 12.41
N ASP A 187 -2.86 1.96 12.09
CA ASP A 187 -2.73 1.23 10.82
C ASP A 187 -2.97 2.16 9.62
N ALA A 188 -3.95 3.07 9.74
CA ALA A 188 -4.30 4.01 8.68
C ALA A 188 -3.17 5.02 8.38
N ILE A 189 -2.49 5.55 9.41
CA ILE A 189 -1.34 6.45 9.19
C ILE A 189 -0.10 5.70 8.69
N ILE A 190 0.08 4.44 9.07
CA ILE A 190 1.14 3.56 8.54
C ILE A 190 0.88 3.30 7.06
N PHE A 191 -0.36 2.97 6.69
CA PHE A 191 -0.76 2.83 5.29
C PHE A 191 -0.42 4.09 4.48
N CYS A 192 -0.79 5.28 4.97
CA CYS A 192 -0.48 6.55 4.32
C CYS A 192 1.02 6.73 4.07
N ASN A 193 1.85 6.45 5.08
CA ASN A 193 3.30 6.55 4.97
C ASN A 193 3.91 5.51 4.01
N GLU A 194 3.47 4.25 4.06
CA GLU A 194 3.99 3.21 3.17
C GLU A 194 3.58 3.46 1.71
N LEU A 195 2.33 3.88 1.48
CA LEU A 195 1.90 4.29 0.14
C LEU A 195 2.72 5.47 -0.38
N SER A 196 3.00 6.47 0.47
CA SER A 196 3.85 7.61 0.11
C SER A 196 5.25 7.15 -0.30
N LYS A 197 5.88 6.25 0.46
CA LYS A 197 7.20 5.68 0.13
C LYS A 197 7.19 4.87 -1.16
N ILE A 198 6.14 4.08 -1.40
CA ILE A 198 6.00 3.29 -2.64
C ILE A 198 5.94 4.22 -3.86
N GLU A 199 5.29 5.37 -3.73
CA GLU A 199 5.16 6.36 -4.80
C GLU A 199 6.31 7.39 -4.84
N GLY A 200 7.31 7.26 -3.96
CA GLY A 200 8.47 8.16 -3.91
C GLY A 200 8.14 9.57 -3.40
N LEU A 201 7.12 9.70 -2.55
CA LEU A 201 6.71 10.92 -1.87
C LEU A 201 7.31 10.99 -0.46
N ASP A 202 7.34 12.19 0.12
CA ASP A 202 7.69 12.38 1.53
C ASP A 202 6.62 11.76 2.43
N THR A 203 6.99 11.28 3.62
CA THR A 203 6.01 10.80 4.60
C THR A 203 5.32 11.96 5.31
N ALA A 204 4.01 11.88 5.53
CA ALA A 204 3.30 12.90 6.31
C ALA A 204 3.53 12.76 7.82
N TYR A 205 3.78 11.55 8.30
CA TYR A 205 3.90 11.27 9.73
C TYR A 205 5.30 10.77 10.09
N ASN A 206 5.91 11.35 11.12
CA ASN A 206 7.05 10.76 11.81
C ASN A 206 6.54 10.01 13.04
N ILE A 207 6.75 8.70 13.09
CA ILE A 207 6.19 7.79 14.09
C ILE A 207 7.34 7.22 14.92
N SER A 208 7.31 7.47 16.23
CA SER A 208 8.29 6.96 17.19
C SER A 208 7.56 6.39 18.42
N GLY A 209 7.29 5.08 18.38
CA GLY A 209 6.42 4.43 19.37
C GLY A 209 5.02 5.03 19.32
N ASN A 210 4.52 5.53 20.44
CA ASN A 210 3.19 6.15 20.53
C ASN A 210 3.20 7.66 20.19
N ILE A 211 4.36 8.23 19.85
CA ILE A 211 4.48 9.63 19.48
C ILE A 211 4.39 9.73 17.95
N VAL A 212 3.43 10.52 17.47
CA VAL A 212 3.24 10.81 16.05
C VAL A 212 3.33 12.31 15.83
N ILE A 213 4.27 12.73 14.98
CA ILE A 213 4.43 14.12 14.56
C ILE A 213 3.93 14.25 13.13
N PHE A 214 2.93 15.11 12.91
CA PHE A 214 2.38 15.39 11.58
C PHE A 214 3.10 16.55 10.91
N ASN A 215 3.77 16.27 9.79
CA ASN A 215 4.30 17.27 8.88
C ASN A 215 3.21 17.73 7.90
N THR A 216 2.53 18.82 8.24
CA THR A 216 1.45 19.42 7.44
C THR A 216 1.91 19.95 6.08
N ASN A 217 3.22 20.08 5.84
CA ASN A 217 3.78 20.52 4.57
C ASN A 217 4.25 19.37 3.66
N SER A 218 4.12 18.12 4.10
CA SER A 218 4.49 16.95 3.29
C SER A 218 3.66 16.89 2.01
N ASN A 219 4.27 16.41 0.92
CA ASN A 219 3.56 16.07 -0.32
C ASN A 219 3.02 14.63 -0.32
N GLY A 220 3.19 13.88 0.79
CA GLY A 220 2.71 12.52 0.98
C GLY A 220 1.24 12.40 1.30
N TYR A 221 0.78 11.17 1.23
CA TYR A 221 -0.56 10.78 1.66
C TYR A 221 -0.71 10.88 3.17
N ARG A 222 -1.92 11.22 3.59
CA ARG A 222 -2.32 11.39 5.00
C ARG A 222 -3.81 11.17 5.16
N LEU A 223 -4.26 11.04 6.41
CA LEU A 223 -5.67 11.18 6.75
C LEU A 223 -6.11 12.64 6.54
N PRO A 224 -7.38 12.89 6.18
CA PRO A 224 -7.95 14.22 6.23
C PRO A 224 -8.00 14.73 7.68
N THR A 225 -7.91 16.03 7.87
CA THR A 225 -8.38 16.62 9.13
C THR A 225 -9.91 16.49 9.20
N GLU A 226 -10.48 16.58 10.40
CA GLU A 226 -11.93 16.56 10.58
C GLU A 226 -12.61 17.66 9.75
N ALA A 227 -11.99 18.84 9.69
CA ALA A 227 -12.48 19.97 8.92
C ALA A 227 -12.38 19.75 7.41
N GLU A 228 -11.25 19.22 6.92
CA GLU A 228 -11.12 18.86 5.49
C GLU A 228 -12.16 17.81 5.10
N TRP A 229 -12.39 16.82 5.95
CA TRP A 229 -13.39 15.78 5.71
C TRP A 229 -14.80 16.37 5.61
N GLU A 230 -15.22 17.21 6.56
CA GLU A 230 -16.57 17.81 6.53
C GLU A 230 -16.74 18.76 5.35
N TYR A 231 -15.73 19.58 5.05
CA TYR A 231 -15.74 20.46 3.89
C TYR A 231 -15.90 19.67 2.58
N ALA A 232 -15.11 18.61 2.42
CA ALA A 232 -15.18 17.71 1.27
C ALA A 232 -16.53 16.98 1.20
N CYS A 233 -17.06 16.49 2.33
CA CYS A 233 -18.36 15.84 2.45
C CYS A 233 -19.47 16.78 1.99
N ARG A 234 -19.49 18.02 2.48
CA ARG A 234 -20.54 18.99 2.18
C ARG A 234 -20.59 19.36 0.71
N GLY A 235 -19.44 19.53 0.04
CA GLY A 235 -19.42 19.94 -1.37
C GLY A 235 -20.23 21.20 -1.64
N GLY A 236 -20.22 22.16 -0.69
CA GLY A 236 -21.04 23.37 -0.70
C GLY A 236 -22.45 23.26 -0.09
N SER A 237 -22.92 22.07 0.27
CA SER A 237 -24.20 21.87 0.96
C SER A 237 -24.15 22.33 2.42
N THR A 238 -25.22 22.99 2.87
CA THR A 238 -25.47 23.32 4.28
C THR A 238 -26.43 22.33 4.96
N GLY A 239 -26.93 21.34 4.24
CA GLY A 239 -27.88 20.35 4.73
C GLY A 239 -27.21 19.22 5.54
N ASP A 240 -28.05 18.30 6.01
CA ASP A 240 -27.61 17.07 6.68
C ASP A 240 -26.94 16.09 5.72
N TYR A 241 -27.37 16.06 4.45
CA TYR A 241 -26.76 15.25 3.40
C TYR A 241 -26.36 16.15 2.23
N SER A 242 -25.23 15.86 1.62
CA SER A 242 -24.72 16.53 0.42
C SER A 242 -25.31 15.92 -0.85
N GLY A 243 -24.88 16.41 -2.02
CA GLY A 243 -25.34 15.88 -3.32
C GLY A 243 -26.84 16.10 -3.51
N SER A 244 -27.60 15.01 -3.65
CA SER A 244 -29.07 15.10 -3.79
C SER A 244 -29.79 15.47 -2.49
N GLY A 245 -29.12 15.39 -1.34
CA GLY A 245 -29.73 15.63 -0.03
C GLY A 245 -30.61 14.48 0.48
N ILE A 246 -30.68 13.36 -0.25
CA ILE A 246 -31.51 12.20 0.07
C ILE A 246 -30.61 11.01 0.42
N ILE A 247 -30.60 10.59 1.68
CA ILE A 247 -29.70 9.54 2.18
C ILE A 247 -29.74 8.24 1.36
N ASP A 248 -30.93 7.79 0.93
CA ASP A 248 -31.11 6.56 0.14
C ASP A 248 -30.38 6.56 -1.20
N GLU A 249 -30.08 7.74 -1.74
CA GLU A 249 -29.33 7.88 -2.99
C GLU A 249 -27.84 8.11 -2.76
N MET A 250 -27.45 8.52 -1.55
CA MET A 250 -26.13 9.08 -1.24
C MET A 250 -25.23 8.11 -0.47
N GLY A 251 -25.78 7.12 0.24
CA GLY A 251 -24.96 6.22 1.03
C GLY A 251 -25.62 4.92 1.47
N TRP A 252 -24.76 3.98 1.87
CA TRP A 252 -25.14 2.69 2.43
C TRP A 252 -25.25 2.80 3.95
N TYR A 253 -26.44 2.58 4.49
CA TYR A 253 -26.73 2.64 5.92
C TYR A 253 -27.65 1.46 6.31
N ASN A 254 -27.99 1.31 7.59
CA ASN A 254 -28.64 0.09 8.09
C ASN A 254 -29.92 -0.35 7.36
N ALA A 255 -30.69 0.59 6.80
CA ALA A 255 -31.95 0.26 6.13
C ALA A 255 -31.78 -0.24 4.69
N ASN A 256 -30.68 0.10 4.00
CA ASN A 256 -30.47 -0.25 2.59
C ASN A 256 -29.22 -1.12 2.34
N SER A 257 -28.30 -1.24 3.31
CA SER A 257 -27.03 -1.95 3.13
C SER A 257 -27.15 -3.47 3.24
N GLY A 258 -28.18 -3.97 3.95
CA GLY A 258 -28.25 -5.37 4.37
C GLY A 258 -27.18 -5.75 5.40
N TYR A 259 -26.73 -4.77 6.22
CA TYR A 259 -25.75 -4.92 7.30
C TYR A 259 -24.37 -5.43 6.85
N LYS A 260 -23.92 -4.97 5.68
CA LYS A 260 -22.61 -5.29 5.12
C LYS A 260 -22.05 -4.10 4.32
N PRO A 261 -20.72 -3.98 4.19
CA PRO A 261 -20.13 -2.99 3.31
C PRO A 261 -20.39 -3.35 1.84
N HIS A 262 -20.35 -2.35 0.99
CA HIS A 262 -20.49 -2.47 -0.46
C HIS A 262 -19.26 -1.93 -1.17
N PRO A 263 -18.98 -2.35 -2.42
CA PRO A 263 -17.96 -1.70 -3.23
C PRO A 263 -18.27 -0.20 -3.31
N SER A 264 -17.25 0.63 -3.10
CA SER A 264 -17.41 2.07 -3.13
C SER A 264 -17.81 2.55 -4.54
N GLY A 265 -18.51 3.68 -4.61
CA GLY A 265 -18.89 4.30 -5.88
C GLY A 265 -20.22 3.84 -6.47
N LEU A 266 -21.00 3.03 -5.74
CA LEU A 266 -22.30 2.53 -6.21
C LEU A 266 -23.46 3.49 -5.93
N MET A 267 -23.30 4.41 -4.97
CA MET A 267 -24.26 5.49 -4.69
C MET A 267 -23.94 6.75 -5.51
N LYS A 268 -24.79 7.78 -5.42
CA LYS A 268 -24.52 9.07 -6.07
C LYS A 268 -23.38 9.81 -5.34
N PRO A 269 -22.50 10.52 -6.06
CA PRO A 269 -21.52 11.37 -5.43
C PRO A 269 -22.11 12.70 -4.97
N ASN A 270 -21.36 13.42 -4.14
CA ASN A 270 -21.62 14.82 -3.85
C ASN A 270 -21.15 15.77 -4.99
N SER A 271 -21.29 17.09 -4.80
CA SER A 271 -20.93 18.10 -5.80
C SER A 271 -19.43 18.17 -6.12
N PHE A 272 -18.58 17.60 -5.28
CA PHE A 272 -17.15 17.40 -5.55
C PHE A 272 -16.86 16.03 -6.15
N PHE A 273 -17.85 15.27 -6.60
CA PHE A 273 -17.66 13.94 -7.19
C PHE A 273 -17.04 12.91 -6.25
N ILE A 274 -17.16 13.11 -4.93
CA ILE A 274 -16.72 12.15 -3.91
C ILE A 274 -17.89 11.25 -3.53
N TYR A 275 -17.62 9.96 -3.41
CA TYR A 275 -18.62 8.94 -3.14
C TYR A 275 -18.54 8.45 -1.70
N ASP A 276 -19.65 7.90 -1.22
CA ASP A 276 -19.74 7.20 0.07
C ASP A 276 -19.41 8.09 1.28
N MET A 277 -19.57 9.41 1.16
CA MET A 277 -19.38 10.36 2.28
C MET A 277 -20.52 10.32 3.32
N HIS A 278 -21.52 9.46 3.11
CA HIS A 278 -22.77 9.36 3.87
C HIS A 278 -23.13 7.90 4.21
N GLY A 279 -22.15 7.07 4.54
CA GLY A 279 -22.34 5.69 4.94
C GLY A 279 -21.23 4.80 4.40
N ASN A 280 -21.54 3.52 4.21
CA ASN A 280 -20.58 2.44 3.95
C ASN A 280 -19.66 2.21 5.15
N LEU A 281 -18.62 3.00 5.38
CA LEU A 281 -17.79 2.93 6.57
C LEU A 281 -17.61 4.27 7.25
N TRP A 282 -17.42 4.22 8.56
CA TRP A 282 -16.77 5.31 9.27
C TRP A 282 -15.36 5.52 8.71
N GLU A 283 -14.92 6.76 8.60
CA GLU A 283 -13.60 7.11 8.09
C GLU A 283 -12.77 7.81 9.17
N TRP A 284 -11.56 7.28 9.41
CA TRP A 284 -10.58 7.91 10.30
C TRP A 284 -10.18 9.31 9.81
N CYS A 285 -10.18 10.27 10.73
CA CYS A 285 -9.56 11.58 10.55
C CYS A 285 -8.27 11.69 11.39
N TRP A 286 -7.41 12.65 11.05
CA TRP A 286 -6.19 12.96 11.81
C TRP A 286 -6.50 13.33 13.28
N ASP A 287 -7.51 14.17 13.47
CA ASP A 287 -7.78 14.90 14.71
C ASP A 287 -7.98 13.98 15.92
N TRP A 288 -7.48 14.41 17.07
CA TRP A 288 -7.99 13.93 18.34
C TRP A 288 -9.45 14.38 18.52
N TYR A 289 -10.29 13.53 19.10
CA TYR A 289 -11.66 13.91 19.41
C TYR A 289 -11.71 14.77 20.68
N GLY A 290 -12.17 16.00 20.53
CA GLY A 290 -12.59 16.88 21.62
C GLY A 290 -14.08 17.23 21.50
N GLU A 291 -14.86 16.87 22.51
CA GLU A 291 -16.31 17.10 22.53
C GLU A 291 -16.66 18.60 22.38
N THR A 292 -15.92 19.46 23.09
CA THR A 292 -16.12 20.92 23.09
C THR A 292 -15.18 21.67 22.13
N TYR A 293 -14.44 20.96 21.28
CA TYR A 293 -13.39 21.55 20.45
C TYR A 293 -13.90 22.70 19.58
N TYR A 294 -15.11 22.59 19.03
CA TYR A 294 -15.71 23.59 18.15
C TYR A 294 -15.86 24.98 18.81
N ILE A 295 -15.93 25.06 20.15
CA ILE A 295 -15.99 26.34 20.87
C ILE A 295 -14.72 27.17 20.65
N ASN A 296 -13.57 26.52 20.57
CA ASN A 296 -12.24 27.14 20.49
C ASN A 296 -11.48 26.74 19.21
N SER A 297 -12.19 26.19 18.22
CA SER A 297 -11.60 25.73 16.96
C SER A 297 -10.96 26.91 16.21
N PRO A 298 -9.68 26.80 15.79
CA PRO A 298 -9.07 27.78 14.91
C PRO A 298 -9.85 27.94 13.60
N ALA A 299 -9.95 29.18 13.11
CA ALA A 299 -10.72 29.47 11.90
C ALA A 299 -10.04 29.04 10.59
N ILE A 300 -8.74 28.73 10.61
CA ILE A 300 -7.94 28.38 9.43
C ILE A 300 -7.23 27.06 9.71
N ASP A 301 -7.46 26.08 8.83
CA ASP A 301 -6.84 24.75 8.85
C ASP A 301 -6.76 24.10 10.25
N PRO A 302 -7.90 23.93 10.97
CA PRO A 302 -7.88 23.32 12.30
C PRO A 302 -7.42 21.85 12.22
N LEU A 303 -6.64 21.44 13.23
CA LEU A 303 -6.02 20.11 13.32
C LEU A 303 -6.54 19.27 14.49
N GLY A 304 -7.59 19.75 15.16
CA GLY A 304 -8.11 19.16 16.39
C GLY A 304 -7.37 19.66 17.64
N PRO A 305 -7.71 19.14 18.82
CA PRO A 305 -6.95 19.34 20.05
C PRO A 305 -5.52 18.80 19.94
N ASP A 306 -4.57 19.40 20.66
CA ASP A 306 -3.17 18.96 20.68
C ASP A 306 -2.96 17.56 21.29
N THR A 307 -3.89 17.14 22.15
CA THR A 307 -3.83 15.84 22.85
C THR A 307 -5.22 15.22 22.96
N GLY A 308 -5.27 13.89 23.07
CA GLY A 308 -6.50 13.15 23.26
C GLY A 308 -6.23 11.67 23.51
N THR A 309 -7.30 10.90 23.65
CA THR A 309 -7.25 9.44 23.81
C THR A 309 -7.95 8.69 22.70
N ARG A 310 -8.71 9.39 21.84
CA ARG A 310 -9.57 8.81 20.80
C ARG A 310 -9.50 9.71 19.57
N HIS A 311 -9.41 9.14 18.38
CA HIS A 311 -9.40 9.90 17.13
C HIS A 311 -10.79 10.03 16.55
N VAL A 312 -11.00 11.08 15.76
CA VAL A 312 -12.29 11.38 15.14
C VAL A 312 -12.62 10.37 14.02
N LEU A 313 -13.89 10.00 13.97
CA LEU A 313 -14.54 9.24 12.90
C LEU A 313 -15.65 10.07 12.26
N ARG A 314 -15.81 9.93 10.94
CA ARG A 314 -16.82 10.65 10.15
C ARG A 314 -17.55 9.74 9.17
N GLY A 315 -18.76 10.11 8.77
CA GLY A 315 -19.49 9.51 7.64
C GLY A 315 -20.60 8.51 7.94
N GLY A 316 -20.59 7.86 9.12
CA GLY A 316 -21.53 6.76 9.40
C GLY A 316 -21.12 5.47 8.67
N SER A 317 -21.73 4.34 9.04
CA SER A 317 -21.45 3.05 8.38
C SER A 317 -22.69 2.35 7.86
N PHE A 318 -22.47 1.27 7.12
CA PHE A 318 -23.50 0.33 6.68
C PHE A 318 -24.37 -0.21 7.83
N ASN A 319 -23.92 -0.14 9.08
CA ASN A 319 -24.63 -0.66 10.24
C ASN A 319 -25.41 0.42 11.00
N ASP A 320 -25.19 1.69 10.69
CA ASP A 320 -25.75 2.81 11.44
C ASP A 320 -27.04 3.34 10.83
N GLY A 321 -27.85 3.99 11.68
CA GLY A 321 -29.02 4.74 11.22
C GLY A 321 -28.62 6.01 10.45
N PRO A 322 -29.57 6.60 9.70
CA PRO A 322 -29.28 7.74 8.82
C PRO A 322 -28.79 8.99 9.58
N SER A 323 -29.11 9.12 10.88
CA SER A 323 -28.65 10.24 11.72
C SER A 323 -27.13 10.28 11.92
N PHE A 324 -26.45 9.15 11.81
CA PHE A 324 -25.00 9.02 11.90
C PHE A 324 -24.30 9.36 10.58
N ALA A 325 -25.02 9.23 9.46
CA ALA A 325 -24.52 9.54 8.13
C ALA A 325 -24.62 11.03 7.75
N ARG A 326 -25.01 11.90 8.68
CA ARG A 326 -25.12 13.35 8.39
C ARG A 326 -23.73 13.97 8.22
N SER A 327 -23.61 14.96 7.33
CA SER A 327 -22.37 15.69 7.07
C SER A 327 -21.68 16.19 8.33
N ALA A 328 -22.44 16.61 9.34
CA ALA A 328 -21.93 17.17 10.59
C ALA A 328 -21.65 16.14 11.69
N ASN A 329 -22.10 14.88 11.53
CA ASN A 329 -22.05 13.94 12.64
C ASN A 329 -20.63 13.47 12.96
N ARG A 330 -20.29 13.54 14.25
CA ARG A 330 -18.97 13.20 14.78
C ARG A 330 -19.09 11.93 15.59
N LEU A 331 -18.17 11.01 15.37
CA LEU A 331 -17.91 9.92 16.30
C LEU A 331 -16.42 9.88 16.59
N PHE A 332 -16.01 8.95 17.45
CA PHE A 332 -14.63 8.72 17.79
C PHE A 332 -14.45 7.25 18.11
N GLU A 333 -13.21 6.79 18.05
CA GLU A 333 -12.86 5.46 18.54
C GLU A 333 -11.39 5.48 19.05
N GLU A 334 -11.08 4.58 19.98
CA GLU A 334 -9.70 4.40 20.48
C GLU A 334 -8.95 3.30 19.69
N LYS A 335 -9.68 2.26 19.32
CA LYS A 335 -9.13 1.01 18.75
C LYS A 335 -9.68 0.77 17.34
N SER A 336 -9.31 -0.36 16.74
CA SER A 336 -9.95 -0.78 15.50
C SER A 336 -11.44 -1.05 15.71
N SER A 337 -12.23 -0.75 14.69
CA SER A 337 -13.67 -1.04 14.64
C SER A 337 -14.01 -1.69 13.30
N GLN A 338 -14.83 -2.75 13.32
CA GLN A 338 -15.27 -3.46 12.12
C GLN A 338 -16.08 -2.60 11.15
N PHE A 339 -16.50 -1.42 11.58
CA PHE A 339 -17.26 -0.45 10.78
C PHE A 339 -16.40 0.70 10.26
N CYS A 340 -15.10 0.70 10.56
CA CYS A 340 -14.20 1.80 10.28
C CYS A 340 -13.16 1.41 9.24
N GLY A 341 -13.04 2.25 8.21
CA GLY A 341 -12.01 2.22 7.17
C GLY A 341 -11.27 3.55 7.10
N LEU A 342 -10.85 3.92 5.90
CA LEU A 342 -10.17 5.18 5.65
C LEU A 342 -10.38 5.71 4.25
N ARG A 343 -10.19 7.01 4.15
CA ARG A 343 -9.96 7.77 2.93
C ARG A 343 -8.66 8.54 3.12
N ILE A 344 -7.95 8.80 2.02
CA ILE A 344 -6.67 9.51 2.08
C ILE A 344 -6.75 10.84 1.34
N VAL A 345 -5.97 11.80 1.81
CA VAL A 345 -5.75 13.08 1.16
C VAL A 345 -4.26 13.32 0.90
N ARG A 346 -3.95 14.31 0.08
CA ARG A 346 -2.60 14.74 -0.22
C ARG A 346 -2.58 16.25 -0.46
N ASN A 347 -1.54 16.91 0.04
CA ASN A 347 -1.30 18.31 -0.32
C ASN A 347 -0.91 18.42 -1.80
N LYS A 348 -1.17 19.59 -2.40
CA LYS A 348 -0.81 19.90 -3.78
C LYS A 348 0.56 20.54 -3.91
#